data_AF-A0A970TWA0-F1
#
_entry.id   AF-A0A970TWA0-F1
#
_cell.length_a   1.000
_cell.length_b   1.000
_cell.length_c   1.000
_cell.angle_alpha   90.00
_cell.angle_beta   90.00
_cell.angle_gamma   90.00
#
_symmetry.space_group_name_H-M   'P 1'
#
loop_
_entity.id
_entity.type
_entity.pdbx_description
1 polymer ?
#
loop_
_entity_poly.entity_id
_entity_poly.type
_entity_poly.pdbx_seq_one_letter_code
_entity_poly.pdbx_strand_id
1 'polypeptide(L)'
;MTEIKLEQQIVFVRAWLQKAQRLHAEPERMSDRDLPPGSKIDITTFLERQYQLALEARENIKKAIEACRSSQEDTIAIASYRRLKLAEHIENGQMGAKEANKKASELSGDIDAATSKKQQCDFLLQQIHSEEPCTTPNLPLFQYPLRWRALGEEQAADPPSGKEGSEVKSRPKDSGKAFWNRLSSSDRIAVVAAILLSLCIVTGGFMYMYVWGKITLEVTALDRYNYSVRCINTYGEAIAFQAPYDGAALPRETPTVYGLSATLITKKGERKALPRAVWYYKDLSADLYGSIFAPAVDFVELNLQLTPDEIPDEGGILRLTVFKAPKRSKTTARIEIPPRSEDTPSVPDLPPADDIEDAEDLEALQNTAL
;
A
#
# COMPACT_ATOMS: atom_id res chain seq x y z
N MET A 1 11.38 -2.78 17.19
CA MET A 1 10.08 -2.07 17.22
C MET A 1 9.75 -1.61 15.80
N THR A 2 8.61 -2.02 15.24
CA THR A 2 8.16 -1.54 13.93
C THR A 2 7.44 -0.19 14.07
N GLU A 3 7.72 0.77 13.19
CA GLU A 3 7.26 2.17 13.24
C GLU A 3 5.73 2.29 13.37
N ILE A 4 4.99 1.42 12.68
CA ILE A 4 3.52 1.31 12.73
C ILE A 4 2.99 1.02 14.16
N LYS A 5 3.79 0.39 15.04
CA LYS A 5 3.37 0.05 16.41
C LYS A 5 3.41 1.26 17.35
N LEU A 6 4.30 2.24 17.14
CA LEU A 6 4.43 3.41 18.03
C LEU A 6 3.29 4.41 17.82
N GLU A 7 2.92 4.68 16.57
CA GLU A 7 1.76 5.53 16.23
C GLU A 7 0.46 4.99 16.81
N GLN A 8 0.22 3.68 16.66
CA GLN A 8 -0.95 3.01 17.25
C GLN A 8 -0.97 3.10 18.78
N GLN A 9 0.19 2.98 19.43
CA GLN A 9 0.31 3.11 20.88
C GLN A 9 0.01 4.53 21.37
N ILE A 10 0.49 5.56 20.65
CA ILE A 10 0.20 6.97 20.98
C ILE A 10 -1.30 7.24 20.88
N VAL A 11 -1.91 6.84 19.77
CA VAL A 11 -3.36 6.99 19.53
C VAL A 11 -4.16 6.29 20.64
N PHE A 12 -3.77 5.08 21.02
CA PHE A 12 -4.41 4.31 22.07
C PHE A 12 -4.29 4.96 23.46
N VAL A 13 -3.09 5.40 23.86
CA VAL A 13 -2.87 6.02 25.17
C VAL A 13 -3.55 7.38 25.27
N ARG A 14 -3.57 8.16 24.17
CA ARG A 14 -4.34 9.42 24.12
C ARG A 14 -5.83 9.19 24.34
N ALA A 15 -6.41 8.18 23.67
CA ALA A 15 -7.81 7.81 23.85
C ALA A 15 -8.13 7.39 25.29
N TRP A 16 -7.24 6.60 25.89
CA TRP A 16 -7.36 6.18 27.28
C TRP A 16 -7.32 7.37 28.24
N LEU A 17 -6.33 8.25 28.08
CA LEU A 17 -6.15 9.42 28.94
C LEU A 17 -7.35 10.37 28.82
N GLN A 18 -7.80 10.67 27.61
CA GLN A 18 -8.94 11.56 27.37
C GLN A 18 -10.23 11.00 27.98
N LYS A 19 -10.47 9.70 27.83
CA LYS A 19 -11.64 9.05 28.43
C LYS A 19 -11.55 9.01 29.96
N ALA A 20 -10.37 8.69 30.50
CA ALA A 20 -10.15 8.68 31.94
C ALA A 20 -10.32 10.08 32.54
N GLN A 21 -9.76 11.13 31.93
CA GLN A 21 -9.93 12.53 32.34
C GLN A 21 -11.39 12.96 32.32
N ARG A 22 -12.10 12.66 31.23
CA ARG A 22 -13.53 13.02 31.11
C ARG A 22 -14.37 12.35 32.19
N LEU A 23 -14.17 11.06 32.43
CA LEU A 23 -14.93 10.31 33.43
C LEU A 23 -14.51 10.66 34.86
N HIS A 24 -13.25 11.08 35.07
CA HIS A 24 -12.79 11.61 36.35
C HIS A 24 -13.44 12.96 36.68
N ALA A 25 -13.59 13.84 35.69
CA ALA A 25 -14.28 15.12 35.85
C ALA A 25 -15.80 14.98 36.00
N GLU A 26 -16.41 14.01 35.30
CA GLU A 26 -17.86 13.77 35.32
C GLU A 26 -18.18 12.27 35.55
N PRO A 27 -18.07 11.76 36.79
CA PRO A 27 -18.30 10.34 37.10
C PRO A 27 -19.70 9.85 36.76
N GLU A 28 -20.70 10.74 36.79
CA GLU A 28 -22.10 10.44 36.46
C GLU A 28 -22.31 10.00 35.00
N ARG A 29 -21.38 10.31 34.10
CA ARG A 29 -21.44 9.89 32.68
C ARG A 29 -20.85 8.49 32.45
N MET A 30 -20.40 7.82 33.51
CA MET A 30 -19.84 6.48 33.41
C MET A 30 -20.94 5.46 33.10
N SER A 31 -20.70 4.60 32.10
CA SER A 31 -21.60 3.50 31.78
C SER A 31 -21.24 2.27 32.62
N ASP A 32 -22.23 1.43 32.97
CA ASP A 32 -22.00 0.11 33.55
C ASP A 32 -21.03 -0.75 32.73
N ARG A 33 -20.90 -0.48 31.43
CA ARG A 33 -19.97 -1.16 30.52
C ARG A 33 -18.51 -0.77 30.75
N ASP A 34 -18.23 0.36 31.40
CA ASP A 34 -16.86 0.84 31.67
C ASP A 34 -16.23 0.17 32.90
N LEU A 35 -17.05 -0.46 33.74
CA LEU A 35 -16.63 -1.25 34.89
C LEU A 35 -16.37 -2.71 34.50
N PRO A 36 -15.47 -3.41 35.21
CA PRO A 36 -15.37 -4.86 35.09
C PRO A 36 -16.70 -5.52 35.49
N PRO A 37 -17.14 -6.57 34.76
CA PRO A 37 -18.41 -7.24 35.04
C PRO A 37 -18.44 -7.81 36.47
N GLY A 38 -19.50 -7.50 37.22
CA GLY A 38 -19.70 -7.98 38.60
C GLY A 38 -18.84 -7.27 39.67
N SER A 39 -18.15 -6.18 39.33
CA SER A 39 -17.30 -5.48 40.28
C SER A 39 -18.11 -4.66 41.32
N LYS A 40 -17.67 -4.70 42.59
CA LYS A 40 -18.16 -3.84 43.68
C LYS A 40 -17.15 -2.75 44.04
N ILE A 41 -16.35 -2.33 43.07
CA ILE A 41 -15.24 -1.39 43.29
C ILE A 41 -15.82 0.02 43.44
N ASP A 42 -15.28 0.80 44.37
CA ASP A 42 -15.59 2.22 44.48
C ASP A 42 -15.21 2.96 43.19
N ILE A 43 -16.18 3.66 42.60
CA ILE A 43 -16.07 4.31 41.29
C ILE A 43 -14.97 5.37 41.31
N THR A 44 -14.90 6.17 42.37
CA THR A 44 -13.91 7.25 42.52
C THR A 44 -12.49 6.69 42.54
N THR A 45 -12.26 5.66 43.38
CA THR A 45 -10.97 4.98 43.46
C THR A 45 -10.59 4.30 42.14
N PHE A 46 -11.56 3.72 41.43
CA PHE A 46 -11.32 3.10 40.12
C PHE A 46 -10.91 4.14 39.07
N LEU A 47 -11.64 5.25 38.96
CA LEU A 47 -11.35 6.31 37.99
C LEU A 47 -9.99 6.97 38.24
N GLU A 48 -9.66 7.26 39.51
CA GLU A 48 -8.33 7.77 39.89
C GLU A 48 -7.24 6.79 39.45
N ARG A 49 -7.42 5.49 39.72
CA ARG A 49 -6.43 4.48 39.32
C ARG A 49 -6.28 4.38 37.80
N GLN A 50 -7.37 4.47 37.04
CA GLN A 50 -7.33 4.44 35.58
C GLN A 50 -6.63 5.68 35.01
N TYR A 51 -6.87 6.85 35.60
CA TYR A 51 -6.22 8.09 35.21
C TYR A 51 -4.69 8.02 35.45
N GLN A 52 -4.27 7.57 36.62
CA GLN A 52 -2.84 7.41 36.93
C GLN A 52 -2.15 6.41 35.98
N LEU A 53 -2.79 5.27 35.69
CA LEU A 53 -2.25 4.29 34.75
C LEU A 53 -2.13 4.83 33.32
N ALA A 54 -3.07 5.66 32.87
CA ALA A 54 -3.01 6.31 31.56
C ALA A 54 -1.86 7.34 31.51
N LEU A 55 -1.62 8.10 32.59
CA LEU A 55 -0.49 9.01 32.71
C LEU A 55 0.85 8.25 32.68
N GLU A 56 0.98 7.17 33.45
CA GLU A 56 2.17 6.30 33.45
C GLU A 56 2.45 5.74 32.05
N ALA A 57 1.42 5.28 31.34
CA ALA A 57 1.55 4.80 29.96
C ALA A 57 2.04 5.89 29.00
N ARG A 58 1.53 7.12 29.13
CA ARG A 58 1.96 8.28 28.34
C ARG A 58 3.44 8.60 28.58
N GLU A 59 3.85 8.67 29.84
CA GLU A 59 5.25 8.96 30.18
C GLU A 59 6.21 7.85 29.71
N ASN A 60 5.77 6.59 29.73
CA ASN A 60 6.56 5.48 29.22
C ASN A 60 6.77 5.56 27.70
N ILE A 61 5.72 5.87 26.93
CA ILE A 61 5.85 6.10 25.48
C ILE A 61 6.75 7.30 25.21
N LYS A 62 6.53 8.40 25.92
CA LYS A 62 7.34 9.62 25.78
C LYS A 62 8.83 9.33 25.96
N LYS A 63 9.20 8.64 27.05
CA LYS A 63 10.59 8.22 27.29
C LYS A 63 11.14 7.33 26.17
N ALA A 64 10.34 6.42 25.63
CA ALA A 64 10.76 5.56 24.52
C ALA A 64 11.03 6.36 23.23
N ILE A 65 10.17 7.34 22.91
CA ILE A 65 10.38 8.22 21.75
C ILE A 65 11.59 9.13 21.96
N GLU A 66 11.77 9.70 23.15
CA GLU A 66 12.93 10.53 23.50
C GLU A 66 14.25 9.75 23.40
N ALA A 67 14.28 8.50 23.88
CA ALA A 67 15.45 7.62 23.75
C ALA A 67 15.74 7.26 22.28
N CYS A 68 14.70 7.06 21.47
CA CYS A 68 14.86 6.83 20.03
C CYS A 68 15.44 8.07 19.34
N ARG A 69 14.90 9.25 19.66
CA ARG A 69 15.36 10.55 19.15
C ARG A 69 16.83 10.79 19.49
N SER A 70 17.24 10.60 20.74
CA SER A 70 18.63 10.78 21.17
C SER A 70 19.57 9.82 20.45
N SER A 71 19.16 8.56 20.26
CA SER A 71 19.94 7.57 19.51
C SER A 71 20.13 7.97 18.03
N GLN A 72 19.12 8.58 17.40
CA GLN A 72 19.28 9.10 16.03
C GLN A 72 20.18 10.35 16.00
N GLU A 73 20.09 11.23 16.99
CA GLU A 73 21.01 12.39 17.13
C GLU A 73 22.47 11.95 17.23
N ASP A 74 22.76 10.93 18.05
CA ASP A 74 24.09 10.34 18.15
C ASP A 74 24.57 9.73 16.82
N THR A 75 23.67 9.06 16.09
CA THR A 75 23.99 8.46 14.79
C THR A 75 24.36 9.54 13.77
N ILE A 76 23.62 10.66 13.74
CA ILE A 76 23.92 11.82 12.89
C ILE A 76 25.26 12.44 13.27
N ALA A 77 25.53 12.63 14.57
CA ALA A 77 26.79 13.18 15.07
C ALA A 77 27.99 12.30 14.69
N ILE A 78 27.87 10.98 14.83
CA ILE A 78 28.94 10.03 14.46
C ILE A 78 29.16 10.02 12.95
N ALA A 79 28.09 9.97 12.14
CA ALA A 79 28.19 9.92 10.68
C ALA A 79 28.76 11.23 10.10
N SER A 80 28.32 12.39 10.61
CA SER A 80 28.87 13.69 10.23
C SER A 80 30.34 13.84 10.62
N TYR A 81 30.72 13.40 11.81
CA TYR A 81 32.13 13.38 12.23
C TYR A 81 33.00 12.50 11.33
N ARG A 82 32.52 11.29 10.99
CA ARG A 82 33.20 10.39 10.04
C ARG A 82 33.34 11.03 8.67
N ARG A 83 32.32 11.76 8.20
CA ARG A 83 32.33 12.46 6.91
C ARG A 83 33.36 13.59 6.89
N LEU A 84 33.51 14.35 7.97
CA LEU A 84 34.55 15.39 8.10
C LEU A 84 35.96 14.79 8.03
N LYS A 85 36.18 13.66 8.69
CA LYS A 85 37.48 12.95 8.67
C LYS A 85 37.87 12.36 7.32
N LEU A 86 36.94 12.20 6.37
CA LEU A 86 37.26 11.69 5.04
C LEU A 86 38.22 12.64 4.29
N ALA A 87 38.12 13.95 4.48
CA ALA A 87 39.04 14.91 3.85
C ALA A 87 40.48 14.73 4.36
N GLU A 88 40.65 14.56 5.68
CA GLU A 88 41.93 14.28 6.33
C GLU A 88 42.53 12.94 5.86
N HIS A 89 41.70 11.91 5.64
CA HIS A 89 42.16 10.63 5.09
C HIS A 89 42.63 10.70 3.62
N ILE A 90 42.08 11.62 2.82
CA ILE A 90 42.56 11.90 1.46
C ILE A 90 43.90 12.63 1.51
N GLU A 91 44.00 13.68 2.33
CA GLU A 91 45.22 14.49 2.49
C GLU A 91 46.40 13.65 3.00
N ASN A 92 46.15 12.72 3.92
CA ASN A 92 47.14 11.80 4.47
C ASN A 92 47.45 10.60 3.54
N GLY A 93 46.87 10.52 2.34
CA GLY A 93 47.09 9.43 1.38
C GLY A 93 46.59 8.06 1.82
N GLN A 94 45.77 7.99 2.88
CA GLN A 94 45.22 6.74 3.43
C GLN A 94 44.03 6.21 2.61
N MET A 95 43.41 7.06 1.77
CA MET A 95 42.26 6.71 0.97
C MET A 95 42.27 7.44 -0.38
N GLY A 96 41.93 6.73 -1.46
CA GLY A 96 41.80 7.34 -2.79
C GLY A 96 40.50 8.15 -2.94
N ALA A 97 40.52 9.20 -3.77
CA ALA A 97 39.37 10.10 -3.97
C ALA A 97 38.07 9.38 -4.39
N LYS A 98 38.17 8.31 -5.19
CA LYS A 98 37.02 7.50 -5.60
C LYS A 98 36.38 6.74 -4.44
N GLU A 99 37.20 6.21 -3.53
CA GLU A 99 36.73 5.47 -2.36
C GLU A 99 36.15 6.43 -1.30
N ALA A 100 36.78 7.59 -1.12
CA ALA A 100 36.28 8.64 -0.23
C ALA A 100 34.91 9.19 -0.70
N ASN A 101 34.73 9.42 -2.01
CA ASN A 101 33.43 9.84 -2.55
C ASN A 101 32.33 8.79 -2.34
N LYS A 102 32.66 7.50 -2.45
CA LYS A 102 31.72 6.42 -2.16
C LYS A 102 31.31 6.41 -0.68
N LYS A 103 32.28 6.45 0.23
CA LYS A 103 32.03 6.51 1.69
C LYS A 103 31.27 7.78 2.09
N ALA A 104 31.56 8.92 1.46
CA ALA A 104 30.83 10.16 1.69
C ALA A 104 29.36 10.05 1.27
N SER A 105 29.08 9.38 0.14
CA SER A 105 27.71 9.13 -0.31
C SER A 105 26.95 8.19 0.64
N GLU A 106 27.60 7.13 1.13
CA GLU A 106 27.02 6.20 2.10
C GLU A 106 26.68 6.92 3.42
N LEU A 107 27.65 7.67 3.97
CA LEU A 107 27.43 8.46 5.19
C LEU A 107 26.36 9.55 5.02
N SER A 108 26.22 10.14 3.83
CA SER A 108 25.13 11.08 3.55
C SER A 108 23.78 10.38 3.60
N GLY A 109 23.67 9.17 3.02
CA GLY A 109 22.45 8.36 3.11
C GLY A 109 22.08 7.99 4.55
N ASP A 110 23.07 7.63 5.37
CA ASP A 110 22.86 7.34 6.80
C ASP A 110 22.38 8.58 7.58
N ILE A 111 22.96 9.75 7.30
CA ILE A 111 22.55 11.04 7.90
C ILE A 111 21.11 11.38 7.49
N ASP A 112 20.77 11.25 6.21
CA ASP A 112 19.44 11.57 5.71
C ASP A 112 18.38 10.63 6.33
N ALA A 113 18.67 9.34 6.41
CA ALA A 113 17.80 8.35 7.04
C ALA A 113 17.60 8.61 8.54
N ALA A 114 18.68 8.88 9.27
CA ALA A 114 18.61 9.21 10.70
C ALA A 114 17.89 10.54 10.96
N THR A 115 18.07 11.53 10.08
CA THR A 115 17.37 12.82 10.16
C THR A 115 15.87 12.67 9.93
N SER A 116 15.47 11.87 8.93
CA SER A 116 14.06 11.56 8.69
C SER A 116 13.42 10.87 9.90
N LYS A 117 14.11 9.91 10.52
CA LYS A 117 13.62 9.23 11.73
C LYS A 117 13.54 10.18 12.93
N LYS A 118 14.50 11.08 13.10
CA LYS A 118 14.46 12.13 14.12
C LYS A 118 13.23 13.02 13.95
N GLN A 119 12.97 13.51 12.72
CA GLN A 119 11.79 14.32 12.42
C GLN A 119 10.49 13.58 12.71
N GLN A 120 10.44 12.28 12.42
CA GLN A 120 9.29 11.44 12.79
C GLN A 120 9.14 11.34 14.31
N CYS A 121 10.21 11.13 15.08
CA CYS A 121 10.13 11.17 16.55
C CYS A 121 9.62 12.52 17.07
N ASP A 122 10.07 13.63 16.49
CA ASP A 122 9.60 14.97 16.84
C ASP A 122 8.08 15.13 16.57
N PHE A 123 7.60 14.62 15.43
CA PHE A 123 6.18 14.59 15.10
C PHE A 123 5.37 13.74 16.08
N LEU A 124 5.86 12.56 16.46
CA LEU A 124 5.22 11.67 17.43
C LEU A 124 5.16 12.30 18.84
N LEU A 125 6.22 13.02 19.24
CA LEU A 125 6.22 13.82 20.46
C LEU A 125 5.22 14.96 20.38
N GLN A 126 5.03 15.60 19.22
CA GLN A 126 3.99 16.61 19.08
C GLN A 126 2.59 16.00 19.21
N GLN A 127 2.37 14.82 18.62
CA GLN A 127 1.09 14.11 18.72
C GLN A 127 0.74 13.68 20.14
N ILE A 128 1.71 13.19 20.94
CA ILE A 128 1.43 12.74 22.32
C ILE A 128 1.03 13.90 23.25
N HIS A 129 1.49 15.13 22.96
CA HIS A 129 1.15 16.34 23.71
C HIS A 129 -0.09 17.06 23.15
N SER A 130 -0.62 16.67 21.99
CA SER A 130 -1.79 17.31 21.40
C SER A 130 -3.06 17.00 22.21
N GLU A 131 -3.81 18.05 22.54
CA GLU A 131 -5.12 17.98 23.22
C GLU A 131 -6.28 17.77 22.24
N GLU A 132 -6.01 17.67 20.94
CA GLU A 132 -7.07 17.51 19.93
C GLU A 132 -7.82 16.19 20.11
N PRO A 133 -9.16 16.19 19.95
CA PRO A 133 -9.96 14.98 20.10
C PRO A 133 -9.57 13.95 19.05
N CYS A 134 -9.16 12.76 19.51
CA CYS A 134 -8.70 11.70 18.62
C CYS A 134 -9.86 10.75 18.26
N THR A 135 -10.11 10.53 16.97
CA THR A 135 -11.08 9.54 16.46
C THR A 135 -10.57 8.13 16.76
N THR A 136 -10.95 7.59 17.91
CA THR A 136 -10.34 6.38 18.48
C THR A 136 -11.38 5.41 19.03
N PRO A 137 -11.02 4.13 19.22
CA PRO A 137 -11.96 3.13 19.70
C PRO A 137 -12.42 3.47 21.12
N ASN A 138 -13.73 3.67 21.28
CA ASN A 138 -14.38 3.83 22.57
C ASN A 138 -14.48 2.45 23.27
N LEU A 139 -13.38 2.02 23.89
CA LEU A 139 -13.33 0.77 24.65
C LEU A 139 -13.85 0.99 26.07
N PRO A 140 -14.42 -0.02 26.73
CA PRO A 140 -14.60 -0.02 28.18
C PRO A 140 -13.34 0.40 28.93
N LEU A 141 -13.48 1.27 29.94
CA LEU A 141 -12.32 1.85 30.64
C LEU A 141 -11.37 0.78 31.21
N PHE A 142 -11.90 -0.31 31.78
CA PHE A 142 -11.08 -1.41 32.31
C PHE A 142 -10.28 -2.19 31.26
N GLN A 143 -10.65 -2.12 29.97
CA GLN A 143 -9.95 -2.85 28.90
C GLN A 143 -8.67 -2.16 28.43
N TYR A 144 -8.57 -0.84 28.61
CA TYR A 144 -7.36 -0.11 28.21
C TYR A 144 -6.07 -0.61 28.87
N PRO A 145 -5.99 -0.77 30.21
CA PRO A 145 -4.77 -1.27 30.85
C PRO A 145 -4.45 -2.72 30.49
N LEU A 146 -5.45 -3.56 30.22
CA LEU A 146 -5.26 -4.95 29.80
C LEU A 146 -4.62 -5.02 28.40
N ARG A 147 -5.16 -4.22 27.46
CA ARG A 147 -4.61 -4.10 26.11
C ARG A 147 -3.23 -3.46 26.11
N TRP A 148 -3.00 -2.47 26.97
CA TRP A 148 -1.68 -1.86 27.15
C TRP A 148 -0.61 -2.87 27.56
N ARG A 149 -0.91 -3.74 28.54
CA ARG A 149 0.00 -4.81 28.95
C ARG A 149 0.25 -5.83 27.84
N ALA A 150 -0.80 -6.24 27.13
CA ALA A 150 -0.66 -7.16 26.00
C ALA A 150 0.24 -6.58 24.89
N LEU A 151 0.11 -5.28 24.59
CA LEU A 151 0.99 -4.59 23.65
C LEU A 151 2.45 -4.55 24.12
N GLY A 152 2.68 -4.47 25.44
CA GLY A 152 4.01 -4.55 26.05
C GLY A 152 4.60 -5.96 26.02
N GLU A 153 3.78 -7.00 26.25
CA GLU A 153 4.20 -8.41 26.19
C GLU A 153 4.49 -8.85 24.74
N GLU A 154 3.72 -8.38 23.76
CA GLU A 154 4.01 -8.57 22.33
C GLU A 154 5.27 -7.81 21.86
N GLN A 155 5.72 -6.79 22.60
CA GLN A 155 6.97 -6.08 22.36
C GLN A 155 8.17 -6.68 23.08
N ALA A 156 7.97 -7.26 24.27
CA ALA A 156 9.00 -7.97 25.03
C ALA A 156 9.24 -9.40 24.49
N ALA A 157 8.27 -9.96 23.76
CA ALA A 157 8.46 -11.14 22.94
C ALA A 157 9.26 -10.78 21.68
N ASP A 158 10.57 -10.57 21.85
CA ASP A 158 11.49 -10.69 20.73
C ASP A 158 11.32 -12.09 20.09
N PRO A 159 11.42 -12.23 18.74
CA PRO A 159 11.62 -13.54 18.13
C PRO A 159 12.84 -14.18 18.80
N PRO A 160 12.90 -15.51 19.01
CA PRO A 160 13.91 -16.13 19.87
C PRO A 160 15.31 -15.66 19.48
N SER A 161 15.84 -14.72 20.25
CA SER A 161 17.16 -14.17 20.04
C SER A 161 18.15 -15.26 20.44
N GLY A 162 18.67 -15.97 19.44
CA GLY A 162 19.86 -16.79 19.60
C GLY A 162 20.95 -15.90 20.18
N LYS A 163 21.34 -16.18 21.43
CA LYS A 163 22.53 -15.61 22.03
C LYS A 163 23.73 -16.04 21.18
N GLU A 164 24.36 -15.09 20.51
CA GLU A 164 25.72 -15.26 19.99
C GLU A 164 26.62 -14.11 20.45
N GLY A 165 27.77 -14.50 21.00
CA GLY A 165 28.81 -13.69 21.63
C GLY A 165 28.78 -13.82 23.16
N SER A 166 29.65 -14.56 23.85
CA SER A 166 30.86 -15.28 23.48
C SER A 166 31.19 -16.29 24.58
N GLU A 167 31.23 -17.58 24.25
CA GLU A 167 32.23 -18.53 24.75
C GLU A 167 32.12 -19.77 23.86
N VAL A 168 33.12 -19.97 23.00
CA VAL A 168 33.22 -21.17 22.18
C VAL A 168 33.53 -22.35 23.10
N LYS A 169 32.48 -23.01 23.59
CA LYS A 169 32.54 -24.41 24.01
C LYS A 169 31.69 -25.21 23.05
N SER A 170 32.38 -25.98 22.21
CA SER A 170 31.83 -27.00 21.32
C SER A 170 30.73 -27.80 22.02
N ARG A 171 29.49 -27.65 21.55
CA ARG A 171 28.38 -28.56 21.89
C ARG A 171 28.25 -29.66 20.84
N PRO A 172 27.92 -30.89 21.25
CA PRO A 172 28.04 -32.07 20.40
C PRO A 172 26.90 -32.14 19.38
N LYS A 173 27.20 -32.75 18.23
CA LYS A 173 26.34 -32.92 17.04
C LYS A 173 25.09 -33.80 17.24
N ASP A 174 24.72 -34.20 18.46
CA ASP A 174 23.71 -35.24 18.70
C ASP A 174 22.44 -34.80 19.45
N SER A 175 22.17 -33.50 19.57
CA SER A 175 21.02 -33.00 20.35
C SER A 175 19.64 -33.31 19.76
N GLY A 176 19.52 -33.47 18.43
CA GLY A 176 18.25 -33.73 17.77
C GLY A 176 17.71 -35.13 18.04
N LYS A 177 18.53 -36.18 17.85
CA LYS A 177 18.10 -37.58 18.05
C LYS A 177 17.74 -37.88 19.51
N ALA A 178 18.46 -37.29 20.46
CA ALA A 178 18.19 -37.45 21.88
C ALA A 178 16.87 -36.81 22.33
N PHE A 179 16.49 -35.68 21.71
CA PHE A 179 15.20 -35.03 21.94
C PHE A 179 14.03 -35.83 21.36
N TRP A 180 14.17 -36.30 20.11
CA TRP A 180 13.14 -37.13 19.46
C TRP A 180 12.88 -38.45 20.18
N ASN A 181 13.92 -39.10 20.70
CA ASN A 181 13.77 -40.36 21.43
C ASN A 181 13.12 -40.23 22.81
N ARG A 182 13.07 -39.02 23.39
CA ARG A 182 12.43 -38.74 24.69
C ARG A 182 10.93 -38.43 24.58
N LEU A 183 10.44 -38.11 23.39
CA LEU A 183 9.03 -37.78 23.16
C LEU A 183 8.19 -39.04 22.99
N SER A 184 6.99 -39.03 23.56
CA SER A 184 5.98 -40.08 23.37
C SER A 184 5.51 -40.12 21.91
N SER A 185 4.92 -41.23 21.45
CA SER A 185 4.46 -41.35 20.05
C SER A 185 3.42 -40.29 19.69
N SER A 186 2.57 -39.88 20.62
CA SER A 186 1.59 -38.78 20.43
C SER A 186 2.28 -37.42 20.30
N ASP A 187 3.28 -37.14 21.13
CA ASP A 187 3.98 -35.84 21.08
C ASP A 187 4.81 -35.70 19.80
N ARG A 188 5.35 -36.81 19.28
CA ARG A 188 6.04 -36.81 17.98
C ARG A 188 5.08 -36.45 16.85
N ILE A 189 3.86 -36.99 16.85
CA ILE A 189 2.85 -36.67 15.82
C ILE A 189 2.43 -35.21 15.92
N ALA A 190 2.20 -34.69 17.13
CA ALA A 190 1.87 -33.29 17.36
C ALA A 190 2.97 -32.34 16.88
N VAL A 191 4.24 -32.66 17.15
CA VAL A 191 5.38 -31.87 16.68
C VAL A 191 5.50 -31.90 15.15
N VAL A 192 5.33 -33.06 14.51
CA VAL A 192 5.34 -33.14 13.04
C VAL A 192 4.18 -32.34 12.43
N ALA A 193 2.98 -32.45 13.01
CA ALA A 193 1.82 -31.70 12.55
C ALA A 193 2.04 -30.18 12.69
N ALA A 194 2.59 -29.72 13.82
CA ALA A 194 2.91 -28.32 14.04
C ALA A 194 3.98 -27.80 13.06
N ILE A 195 5.00 -28.60 12.74
CA ILE A 195 6.02 -28.25 11.75
C ILE A 195 5.38 -28.15 10.35
N LEU A 196 4.53 -29.10 9.96
CA LEU A 196 3.82 -29.06 8.68
C LEU A 196 2.89 -27.85 8.56
N LEU A 197 2.18 -27.51 9.64
CA LEU A 197 1.26 -26.38 9.67
C LEU A 197 2.01 -25.05 9.62
N SER A 198 3.12 -24.93 10.36
CA SER A 198 4.06 -23.80 10.26
C SER A 198 4.62 -23.66 8.86
N LEU A 199 5.04 -24.77 8.24
CA LEU A 199 5.53 -24.77 6.87
C LEU A 199 4.43 -24.26 5.93
N CYS A 200 3.19 -24.77 6.01
CA CYS A 200 2.07 -24.32 5.20
C CYS A 200 1.73 -22.82 5.37
N ILE A 201 1.81 -22.29 6.60
CA ILE A 201 1.61 -20.86 6.87
C ILE A 201 2.72 -20.04 6.22
N VAL A 202 3.98 -20.49 6.34
CA VAL A 202 5.12 -19.81 5.73
C VAL A 202 5.05 -19.87 4.20
N THR A 203 4.77 -21.02 3.59
CA THR A 203 4.59 -21.11 2.13
C THR A 203 3.37 -20.32 1.67
N GLY A 204 2.27 -20.31 2.43
CA GLY A 204 1.08 -19.52 2.15
C GLY A 204 1.35 -18.03 2.21
N GLY A 205 2.04 -17.55 3.26
CA GLY A 205 2.47 -16.16 3.39
C GLY A 205 3.50 -15.76 2.33
N PHE A 206 4.40 -16.66 1.95
CA PHE A 206 5.39 -16.43 0.91
C PHE A 206 4.74 -16.37 -0.49
N MET A 207 3.80 -17.28 -0.79
CA MET A 207 2.95 -17.20 -1.99
C MET A 207 2.13 -15.92 -2.01
N TYR A 208 1.53 -15.54 -0.87
CA TYR A 208 0.79 -14.30 -0.74
C TYR A 208 1.68 -13.10 -1.07
N MET A 209 2.88 -12.99 -0.48
CA MET A 209 3.82 -11.90 -0.76
C MET A 209 4.33 -11.87 -2.22
N TYR A 210 4.52 -13.02 -2.86
CA TYR A 210 5.03 -13.09 -4.24
C TYR A 210 3.94 -12.90 -5.31
N VAL A 211 2.68 -13.24 -5.00
CA VAL A 211 1.55 -13.15 -5.93
C VAL A 211 0.72 -11.87 -5.71
N TRP A 212 0.87 -11.17 -4.58
CA TRP A 212 0.17 -9.91 -4.35
C TRP A 212 0.68 -8.79 -5.25
N GLY A 213 -0.25 -8.22 -6.03
CA GLY A 213 -0.03 -7.00 -6.78
C GLY A 213 0.40 -7.21 -8.22
N LYS A 214 -0.59 -7.32 -9.11
CA LYS A 214 -0.44 -7.23 -10.56
C LYS A 214 -1.44 -6.18 -11.07
N ILE A 215 -1.06 -5.51 -12.15
CA ILE A 215 -2.02 -4.75 -12.95
C ILE A 215 -2.46 -5.66 -14.08
N THR A 216 -3.75 -5.93 -14.17
CA THR A 216 -4.37 -6.56 -15.33
C THR A 216 -5.08 -5.51 -16.16
N LEU A 217 -4.96 -5.66 -17.47
CA LEU A 217 -5.63 -4.82 -18.45
C LEU A 217 -6.72 -5.67 -19.09
N GLU A 218 -7.96 -5.25 -18.90
CA GLU A 218 -9.09 -5.74 -19.68
C GLU A 218 -9.44 -4.67 -20.69
N VAL A 219 -9.63 -5.07 -21.94
CA VAL A 219 -9.93 -4.12 -23.01
C VAL A 219 -11.11 -4.65 -23.79
N THR A 220 -12.10 -3.79 -23.97
CA THR A 220 -13.36 -4.10 -24.65
C THR A 220 -13.51 -3.15 -25.82
N ALA A 221 -13.68 -3.68 -27.03
CA ALA A 221 -13.99 -2.86 -28.20
C ALA A 221 -15.47 -2.45 -28.14
N LEU A 222 -15.73 -1.14 -28.14
CA LEU A 222 -17.10 -0.61 -28.26
C LEU A 222 -17.46 -0.45 -29.74
N ASP A 223 -16.51 0.10 -30.52
CA ASP A 223 -16.56 0.13 -31.97
C ASP A 223 -15.12 0.04 -32.54
N ARG A 224 -14.96 0.30 -33.84
CA ARG A 224 -13.64 0.25 -34.52
C ARG A 224 -12.65 1.31 -34.02
N TYR A 225 -13.15 2.41 -33.47
CA TYR A 225 -12.38 3.60 -33.08
C TYR A 225 -12.39 3.83 -31.57
N ASN A 226 -13.30 3.23 -30.82
CA ASN A 226 -13.54 3.45 -29.40
C ASN A 226 -13.37 2.15 -28.61
N TYR A 227 -12.55 2.20 -27.56
CA TYR A 227 -12.21 1.06 -26.71
C TYR A 227 -12.36 1.45 -25.24
N SER A 228 -13.05 0.63 -24.45
CA SER A 228 -13.00 0.72 -22.98
C SER A 228 -11.81 -0.09 -22.47
N VAL A 229 -10.97 0.57 -21.68
CA VAL A 229 -9.74 0.04 -21.08
C VAL A 229 -9.93 0.03 -19.57
N ARG A 230 -10.11 -1.15 -19.01
CA ARG A 230 -10.22 -1.36 -17.57
C ARG A 230 -8.88 -1.79 -17.00
N CYS A 231 -8.29 -0.91 -16.21
CA CYS A 231 -7.05 -1.14 -15.48
C CYS A 231 -7.42 -1.66 -14.09
N ILE A 232 -7.25 -2.96 -13.85
CA ILE A 232 -7.57 -3.61 -12.58
C ILE A 232 -6.31 -3.60 -11.71
N ASN A 233 -6.43 -2.96 -10.55
CA ASN A 233 -5.39 -2.90 -9.53
C ASN A 233 -5.60 -4.01 -8.51
N THR A 234 -4.77 -5.06 -8.55
CA THR A 234 -4.79 -6.09 -7.50
C THR A 234 -3.76 -5.83 -6.39
N TYR A 235 -3.14 -4.65 -6.34
CA TYR A 235 -2.30 -4.23 -5.22
C TYR A 235 -3.17 -3.86 -4.01
N GLY A 236 -2.64 -4.08 -2.81
CA GLY A 236 -3.23 -3.63 -1.55
C GLY A 236 -3.07 -2.12 -1.30
N GLU A 237 -2.53 -1.37 -2.26
CA GLU A 237 -2.34 0.07 -2.22
C GLU A 237 -2.92 0.72 -3.48
N ALA A 238 -3.28 2.00 -3.39
CA ALA A 238 -3.68 2.77 -4.56
C ALA A 238 -2.49 2.96 -5.52
N ILE A 239 -2.77 3.03 -6.80
CA ILE A 239 -1.78 3.29 -7.86
C ILE A 239 -2.24 4.47 -8.72
N ALA A 240 -1.29 5.16 -9.32
CA ALA A 240 -1.57 6.26 -10.24
C ALA A 240 -1.27 5.83 -11.69
N PHE A 241 -2.11 6.24 -12.62
CA PHE A 241 -1.95 6.05 -14.05
C PHE A 241 -1.75 7.38 -14.76
N GLN A 242 -0.77 7.44 -15.64
CA GLN A 242 -0.59 8.54 -16.57
C GLN A 242 -0.98 8.05 -17.97
N ALA A 243 -2.02 8.64 -18.55
CA ALA A 243 -2.53 8.29 -19.87
C ALA A 243 -2.91 9.59 -20.61
N PRO A 244 -2.37 9.86 -21.80
CA PRO A 244 -1.34 9.11 -22.53
C PRO A 244 0.04 9.19 -21.88
N TYR A 245 0.81 8.10 -21.98
CA TYR A 245 2.21 8.06 -21.61
C TYR A 245 3.11 8.07 -22.85
N ASP A 246 3.98 9.08 -22.92
CA ASP A 246 4.88 9.39 -24.03
C ASP A 246 6.24 8.65 -23.96
N GLY A 247 6.51 7.94 -22.87
CA GLY A 247 7.77 7.26 -22.64
C GLY A 247 8.80 8.05 -21.83
N ALA A 248 8.45 9.25 -21.34
CA ALA A 248 9.26 10.03 -20.42
C ALA A 248 9.53 9.29 -19.10
N ALA A 249 10.51 9.75 -18.31
CA ALA A 249 10.77 9.12 -17.02
C ALA A 249 9.58 9.33 -16.06
N LEU A 250 8.91 8.25 -15.65
CA LEU A 250 7.86 8.31 -14.64
C LEU A 250 8.44 8.72 -13.26
N PRO A 251 7.77 9.64 -12.53
CA PRO A 251 8.22 10.08 -11.23
C PRO A 251 8.19 8.93 -10.20
N ARG A 252 9.12 8.97 -9.25
CA ARG A 252 9.14 8.03 -8.12
C ARG A 252 8.35 8.62 -6.95
N GLU A 253 7.05 8.68 -7.13
CA GLU A 253 6.11 9.22 -6.14
C GLU A 253 5.28 8.09 -5.50
N THR A 254 4.71 8.39 -4.35
CA THR A 254 3.71 7.56 -3.67
C THR A 254 2.33 8.22 -3.83
N PRO A 255 1.33 7.55 -4.43
CA PRO A 255 1.32 6.15 -4.88
C PRO A 255 2.14 5.88 -6.15
N THR A 256 2.53 4.62 -6.35
CA THR A 256 3.35 4.21 -7.50
C THR A 256 2.68 4.61 -8.82
N VAL A 257 3.43 5.35 -9.66
CA VAL A 257 2.95 5.82 -10.97
C VAL A 257 3.23 4.80 -12.08
N TYR A 258 2.23 4.56 -12.91
CA TYR A 258 2.24 3.69 -14.07
C TYR A 258 1.90 4.48 -15.34
N GLY A 259 2.68 4.29 -16.40
CA GLY A 259 2.40 4.92 -17.70
C GLY A 259 1.60 3.99 -18.60
N LEU A 260 0.53 4.49 -19.22
CA LEU A 260 -0.29 3.73 -20.17
C LEU A 260 -0.10 4.26 -21.60
N SER A 261 0.36 3.40 -22.51
CA SER A 261 0.54 3.76 -23.92
C SER A 261 -0.21 2.82 -24.86
N ALA A 262 -0.74 3.36 -25.96
CA ALA A 262 -1.29 2.58 -27.07
C ALA A 262 -0.33 2.57 -28.27
N THR A 263 -0.22 1.42 -28.93
CA THR A 263 0.55 1.26 -30.17
C THR A 263 -0.24 0.37 -31.13
N LEU A 264 -0.25 0.72 -32.41
CA LEU A 264 -0.86 -0.10 -33.44
C LEU A 264 0.20 -0.98 -34.10
N ILE A 265 -0.10 -2.26 -34.26
CA ILE A 265 0.71 -3.19 -35.03
C ILE A 265 -0.07 -3.53 -36.29
N THR A 266 0.43 -3.13 -37.45
CA THR A 266 -0.23 -3.43 -38.73
C THR A 266 -0.14 -4.92 -39.05
N LYS A 267 -0.95 -5.41 -40.01
CA LYS A 267 -0.84 -6.80 -40.50
C LYS A 267 0.54 -7.15 -41.06
N LYS A 268 1.30 -6.14 -41.51
CA LYS A 268 2.69 -6.26 -41.97
C LYS A 268 3.70 -6.32 -40.81
N GLY A 269 3.24 -6.27 -39.56
CA GLY A 269 4.07 -6.31 -38.35
C GLY A 269 4.72 -4.97 -37.99
N GLU A 270 4.40 -3.90 -38.71
CA GLU A 270 4.95 -2.56 -38.44
C GLU A 270 4.32 -1.96 -37.19
N ARG A 271 5.14 -1.36 -36.33
CA ARG A 271 4.69 -0.71 -35.09
C ARG A 271 4.53 0.78 -35.33
N LYS A 272 3.29 1.26 -35.31
CA LYS A 272 2.94 2.67 -35.46
C LYS A 272 2.53 3.24 -34.09
N ALA A 273 3.15 4.33 -33.68
CA ALA A 273 2.67 5.12 -32.55
C ALA A 273 1.35 5.81 -32.95
N LEU A 274 0.46 6.02 -31.98
CA LEU A 274 -0.85 6.63 -32.19
C LEU A 274 -0.86 8.03 -31.53
N PRO A 275 -0.27 9.06 -32.17
CA PRO A 275 -0.15 10.39 -31.57
C PRO A 275 -1.49 11.14 -31.46
N ARG A 276 -2.52 10.75 -32.22
CA ARG A 276 -3.88 11.35 -32.15
C ARG A 276 -4.87 10.47 -31.38
N ALA A 277 -4.37 9.50 -30.62
CA ALA A 277 -5.20 8.74 -29.70
C ALA A 277 -5.54 9.60 -28.47
N VAL A 278 -6.83 9.81 -28.24
CA VAL A 278 -7.33 10.58 -27.09
C VAL A 278 -7.80 9.61 -26.02
N TRP A 279 -7.31 9.80 -24.80
CA TRP A 279 -7.77 9.07 -23.63
C TRP A 279 -8.80 9.91 -22.89
N TYR A 280 -9.87 9.30 -22.40
CA TYR A 280 -10.90 9.92 -21.58
C TYR A 280 -11.04 9.20 -20.24
N TYR A 281 -11.28 9.99 -19.19
CA TYR A 281 -11.61 9.54 -17.85
C TYR A 281 -12.80 10.34 -17.34
N LYS A 282 -13.87 9.68 -16.88
CA LYS A 282 -15.10 10.34 -16.38
C LYS A 282 -15.58 11.47 -17.31
N ASP A 283 -15.65 11.18 -18.60
CA ASP A 283 -16.19 12.05 -19.66
C ASP A 283 -15.33 13.25 -20.10
N LEU A 284 -14.15 13.46 -19.51
CA LEU A 284 -13.19 14.47 -19.94
C LEU A 284 -11.86 13.83 -20.38
N SER A 285 -11.09 14.56 -21.19
CA SER A 285 -9.77 14.09 -21.63
C SER A 285 -8.87 13.81 -20.44
N ALA A 286 -8.27 12.61 -20.41
CA ALA A 286 -7.37 12.14 -19.36
C ALA A 286 -6.17 13.06 -19.14
N ASP A 287 -5.70 13.74 -20.20
CA ASP A 287 -4.64 14.75 -20.15
C ASP A 287 -4.93 15.87 -19.14
N LEU A 288 -6.21 16.17 -18.88
CA LEU A 288 -6.64 17.24 -17.98
C LEU A 288 -6.58 16.84 -16.50
N TYR A 289 -6.50 15.54 -16.20
CA TYR A 289 -6.54 15.02 -14.82
C TYR A 289 -5.15 14.78 -14.21
N GLY A 290 -4.07 14.88 -15.00
CA GLY A 290 -2.74 14.49 -14.57
C GLY A 290 -2.69 12.99 -14.24
N SER A 291 -2.43 12.65 -12.97
CA SER A 291 -2.39 11.26 -12.50
C SER A 291 -3.78 10.74 -12.15
N ILE A 292 -4.24 9.71 -12.87
CA ILE A 292 -5.52 9.03 -12.64
C ILE A 292 -5.36 7.94 -11.59
N PHE A 293 -6.10 8.00 -10.49
CA PHE A 293 -5.94 7.07 -9.38
C PHE A 293 -6.83 5.82 -9.54
N ALA A 294 -6.22 4.64 -9.39
CA ALA A 294 -6.93 3.39 -9.19
C ALA A 294 -6.81 2.96 -7.71
N PRO A 295 -7.93 2.82 -6.98
CA PRO A 295 -7.92 2.39 -5.58
C PRO A 295 -7.32 0.98 -5.39
N ALA A 296 -6.99 0.64 -4.14
CA ALA A 296 -6.51 -0.69 -3.78
C ALA A 296 -7.60 -1.75 -4.03
N VAL A 297 -7.23 -2.86 -4.67
CA VAL A 297 -8.15 -3.98 -4.98
C VAL A 297 -9.41 -3.51 -5.74
N ASP A 298 -9.24 -2.56 -6.65
CA ASP A 298 -10.32 -1.98 -7.45
C ASP A 298 -9.86 -1.74 -8.89
N PHE A 299 -10.71 -1.21 -9.75
CA PHE A 299 -10.39 -0.89 -11.13
C PHE A 299 -10.61 0.58 -11.46
N VAL A 300 -9.95 1.02 -12.52
CA VAL A 300 -10.26 2.29 -13.16
C VAL A 300 -10.56 2.04 -14.63
N GLU A 301 -11.60 2.69 -15.14
CA GLU A 301 -12.03 2.57 -16.53
C GLU A 301 -11.66 3.84 -17.30
N LEU A 302 -11.02 3.65 -18.44
CA LEU A 302 -10.58 4.69 -19.36
C LEU A 302 -11.13 4.40 -20.75
N ASN A 303 -11.58 5.43 -21.46
CA ASN A 303 -11.99 5.28 -22.85
C ASN A 303 -10.87 5.76 -23.77
N LEU A 304 -10.48 4.91 -24.72
CA LEU A 304 -9.49 5.20 -25.75
C LEU A 304 -10.22 5.43 -27.07
N GLN A 305 -10.11 6.64 -27.60
CA GLN A 305 -10.63 7.02 -28.90
C GLN A 305 -9.48 7.17 -29.91
N LEU A 306 -9.58 6.47 -31.02
CA LEU A 306 -8.64 6.48 -32.14
C LEU A 306 -9.21 7.32 -33.29
N THR A 307 -8.35 8.09 -33.95
CA THR A 307 -8.76 8.84 -35.14
C THR A 307 -8.90 7.87 -36.33
N PRO A 308 -9.94 7.99 -37.19
CA PRO A 308 -10.13 7.09 -38.32
C PRO A 308 -8.91 6.94 -39.25
N ASP A 309 -8.19 8.03 -39.49
CA ASP A 309 -7.00 8.08 -40.35
C ASP A 309 -5.80 7.28 -39.79
N GLU A 310 -5.82 6.91 -38.51
CA GLU A 310 -4.73 6.17 -37.88
C GLU A 310 -4.83 4.66 -38.06
N ILE A 311 -6.04 4.15 -38.38
CA ILE A 311 -6.32 2.72 -38.52
C ILE A 311 -6.36 2.34 -40.01
N PRO A 312 -5.47 1.45 -40.48
CA PRO A 312 -5.52 0.92 -41.84
C PRO A 312 -6.86 0.21 -42.14
N ASP A 313 -7.34 0.30 -43.37
CA ASP A 313 -8.56 -0.39 -43.82
C ASP A 313 -8.47 -1.91 -43.71
N GLU A 314 -7.27 -2.45 -43.87
CA GLU A 314 -6.96 -3.86 -43.65
C GLU A 314 -7.04 -4.32 -42.17
N GLY A 315 -7.17 -3.38 -41.22
CA GLY A 315 -7.18 -3.65 -39.79
C GLY A 315 -5.77 -3.79 -39.18
N GLY A 316 -5.69 -4.28 -37.95
CA GLY A 316 -4.41 -4.41 -37.24
C GLY A 316 -4.57 -4.96 -35.82
N ILE A 317 -3.52 -4.85 -35.00
CA ILE A 317 -3.55 -5.24 -33.58
C ILE A 317 -3.29 -3.99 -32.75
N LEU A 318 -4.27 -3.58 -31.95
CA LEU A 318 -4.09 -2.58 -30.91
C LEU A 318 -3.35 -3.21 -29.73
N ARG A 319 -2.17 -2.69 -29.41
CA ARG A 319 -1.37 -3.11 -28.25
C ARG A 319 -1.35 -2.00 -27.21
N LEU A 320 -1.93 -2.28 -26.05
CA LEU A 320 -1.81 -1.44 -24.86
C LEU A 320 -0.66 -1.94 -23.99
N THR A 321 0.15 -1.03 -23.48
CA THR A 321 1.28 -1.35 -22.59
C THR A 321 1.23 -0.48 -21.34
N VAL A 322 1.28 -1.13 -20.17
CA VAL A 322 1.47 -0.47 -18.88
C VAL A 322 2.94 -0.55 -18.50
N PHE A 323 3.54 0.60 -18.18
CA PHE A 323 4.92 0.74 -17.76
C PHE A 323 4.99 1.07 -16.28
N LYS A 324 5.75 0.28 -15.52
CA LYS A 324 6.07 0.58 -14.12
C LYS A 324 7.36 1.39 -14.00
N ALA A 325 7.34 2.47 -13.23
CA ALA A 325 8.57 3.18 -12.83
C ALA A 325 9.52 2.26 -12.04
N PRO A 326 10.86 2.27 -12.23
CA PRO A 326 11.65 2.96 -13.24
C PRO A 326 12.17 2.00 -14.33
N LYS A 327 11.29 1.15 -14.91
CA LYS A 327 11.54 0.14 -15.98
C LYS A 327 11.84 -1.29 -15.50
N ARG A 328 10.85 -2.02 -14.97
CA ARG A 328 11.02 -3.49 -14.76
C ARG A 328 9.85 -4.40 -15.17
N SER A 329 8.59 -3.94 -15.20
CA SER A 329 7.47 -4.79 -15.63
C SER A 329 6.62 -4.10 -16.71
N LYS A 330 6.25 -4.88 -17.73
CA LYS A 330 5.33 -4.46 -18.79
C LYS A 330 4.16 -5.42 -18.79
N THR A 331 2.97 -4.96 -18.40
CA THR A 331 1.74 -5.68 -18.72
C THR A 331 1.30 -5.23 -20.10
N THR A 332 0.95 -6.16 -20.98
CA THR A 332 0.46 -5.83 -22.33
C THR A 332 -0.86 -6.54 -22.60
N ALA A 333 -1.83 -5.78 -23.08
CA ALA A 333 -3.05 -6.30 -23.69
C ALA A 333 -2.99 -6.11 -25.21
N ARG A 334 -3.60 -7.02 -25.95
CA ARG A 334 -3.70 -6.97 -27.42
C ARG A 334 -5.14 -7.23 -27.83
N ILE A 335 -5.64 -6.40 -28.73
CA ILE A 335 -6.93 -6.59 -29.39
C ILE A 335 -6.72 -6.54 -30.90
N GLU A 336 -7.42 -7.41 -31.61
CA GLU A 336 -7.52 -7.35 -33.06
C GLU A 336 -8.55 -6.30 -33.48
N ILE A 337 -8.13 -5.39 -34.35
CA ILE A 337 -9.00 -4.43 -35.02
C ILE A 337 -9.40 -5.06 -36.36
N PRO A 338 -10.69 -5.33 -36.59
CA PRO A 338 -11.15 -5.93 -37.83
C PRO A 338 -10.91 -4.97 -39.02
N PRO A 339 -10.81 -5.51 -40.24
CA PRO A 339 -10.78 -4.70 -41.44
C PRO A 339 -12.08 -3.88 -41.57
N ARG A 340 -12.01 -2.76 -42.29
CA ARG A 340 -13.21 -2.00 -42.68
C ARG A 340 -14.02 -2.88 -43.62
N SER A 341 -15.21 -3.30 -43.20
CA SER A 341 -16.18 -3.89 -44.12
C SER A 341 -16.74 -2.77 -45.00
N GLU A 342 -16.59 -2.88 -46.33
CA GLU A 342 -17.26 -1.98 -47.29
C GLU A 342 -18.77 -2.25 -47.41
N ASP A 343 -19.29 -3.31 -46.79
CA ASP A 343 -20.70 -3.66 -46.83
C ASP A 343 -21.51 -2.87 -45.80
N THR A 344 -21.79 -1.62 -46.11
CA THR A 344 -23.09 -1.06 -45.74
C THR A 344 -24.05 -1.54 -46.83
N PRO A 345 -25.08 -2.35 -46.57
CA PRO A 345 -26.16 -2.45 -47.54
C PRO A 345 -26.68 -1.03 -47.73
N SER A 346 -26.67 -0.56 -48.98
CA SER A 346 -27.40 0.61 -49.39
C SER A 346 -28.77 0.51 -48.75
N VAL A 347 -29.12 1.48 -47.90
CA VAL A 347 -30.51 1.65 -47.45
C VAL A 347 -31.35 1.58 -48.73
N PRO A 348 -32.29 0.63 -48.86
CA PRO A 348 -33.14 0.63 -50.03
C PRO A 348 -33.85 1.97 -50.04
N ASP A 349 -33.77 2.71 -51.15
CA ASP A 349 -34.48 3.95 -51.37
C ASP A 349 -35.90 3.81 -50.83
N LEU A 350 -36.21 4.48 -49.72
CA LEU A 350 -37.59 4.70 -49.34
C LEU A 350 -38.20 5.50 -50.50
N PRO A 351 -39.33 5.05 -51.07
CA PRO A 351 -40.01 5.84 -52.09
C PRO A 351 -40.34 7.23 -51.51
N PRO A 352 -40.31 8.28 -52.32
CA PRO A 352 -40.60 9.63 -51.86
C PRO A 352 -41.97 9.67 -51.16
N ALA A 353 -42.01 10.40 -50.05
CA ALA A 353 -43.17 10.56 -49.19
C ALA A 353 -44.26 11.40 -49.89
N ASP A 354 -45.00 10.77 -50.78
CA ASP A 354 -46.36 11.15 -51.16
C ASP A 354 -47.14 9.82 -51.17
N ASP A 355 -48.30 9.80 -50.51
CA ASP A 355 -49.23 8.66 -50.37
C ASP A 355 -48.99 7.68 -49.21
N ILE A 356 -49.19 8.13 -47.96
CA ILE A 356 -49.90 7.32 -46.95
C ILE A 356 -50.80 8.28 -46.15
N GLU A 357 -51.99 8.51 -46.69
CA GLU A 357 -53.19 8.78 -45.89
C GLU A 357 -53.52 7.52 -45.09
N ASP A 358 -53.84 7.73 -43.81
CA ASP A 358 -54.65 6.87 -42.93
C ASP A 358 -53.96 6.47 -41.61
N ALA A 359 -54.60 6.97 -40.55
CA ALA A 359 -54.23 6.82 -39.17
C ALA A 359 -54.73 5.47 -38.64
N GLU A 360 -53.91 4.42 -38.66
CA GLU A 360 -54.23 3.20 -37.90
C GLU A 360 -53.02 2.35 -37.41
N ASP A 361 -51.76 2.73 -37.69
CA ASP A 361 -50.58 1.93 -37.30
C ASP A 361 -49.74 2.50 -36.14
N LEU A 362 -50.22 3.55 -35.45
CA LEU A 362 -49.51 4.15 -34.31
C LEU A 362 -49.65 3.34 -32.99
N GLU A 363 -50.54 2.35 -32.92
CA GLU A 363 -50.69 1.49 -31.72
C GLU A 363 -49.72 0.29 -31.68
N ALA A 364 -49.04 -0.04 -32.78
CA ALA A 364 -48.09 -1.17 -32.81
C ALA A 364 -46.69 -0.85 -32.24
N LEU A 365 -46.37 0.43 -32.01
CA LEU A 365 -45.05 0.87 -31.51
C LEU A 365 -45.01 1.21 -30.02
N GLN A 366 -46.14 1.16 -29.30
CA GLN A 366 -46.19 1.47 -27.86
C GLN A 366 -46.21 0.25 -26.92
N ASN A 367 -46.27 -0.99 -27.43
CA ASN A 367 -46.38 -2.20 -26.59
C ASN A 367 -45.09 -3.06 -26.49
N THR A 368 -43.93 -2.52 -26.82
CA THR A 368 -42.63 -3.23 -26.68
C THR A 368 -41.67 -2.59 -25.67
N ALA A 369 -42.22 -1.83 -24.71
CA ALA A 369 -41.47 -1.31 -23.57
C ALA A 369 -42.16 -1.69 -22.25
N LEU A 370 -42.02 -2.95 -21.85
CA LEU A 370 -42.01 -3.42 -20.46
C LEU A 370 -41.03 -4.58 -20.31
#